data_AF-A0A2N3HZR3-F1
#
_entry.id   AF-A0A2N3HZR3-F1
#
_cell.length_a   1.000
_cell.length_b   1.000
_cell.length_c   1.000
_cell.angle_alpha   90.00
_cell.angle_beta   90.00
_cell.angle_gamma   90.00
#
_symmetry.space_group_name_H-M   'P 1'
#
loop_
_entity.id
_entity.type
_entity.pdbx_description
1 polymer ?
#
loop_
_entity_poly.entity_id
_entity_poly.type
_entity_poly.pdbx_seq_one_letter_code
_entity_poly.pdbx_strand_id
1 'polypeptide(L)'
;MGISIVGNAQENYIEYHKQVNQAKLQITLENFESALVTYQTVFAQYPKHFYRDVHNACVCAIRCEKYSEAETLAKELVVHGYELEDFEQSAFDAFRNSNKWKSFSSEYTSLRKEYEEGLNVGLRNKYYQLFKEDQMLASSGGGYGTLKNDKDFLELSIRLKTYYELDGIPNYVHNKDTLNLKYWILYRHYFGMKNNADNHPEIKENSNLYKSVDALNWQTILLTELRNGNIEPQFYADAVVYHDPTRPFGKPALKVDFEKEKVSLFMNMKEEERNEINANREAIGLFALNEENSDILRTSWYGNYPFQQINDSLKRVTSSDPMAKLKVIKKYEADAKSLFQKSSLDDFFLGDYKEIKETHFFGL
;
A
#
# COMPACT_ATOMS: atom_id res chain seq x y z
N MET A 1 -27.35 15.06 -34.09
CA MET A 1 -26.27 14.43 -33.33
C MET A 1 -26.15 15.16 -32.00
N GLY A 2 -26.76 14.64 -30.95
CA GLY A 2 -26.68 15.21 -29.61
C GLY A 2 -25.44 14.68 -28.92
N ILE A 3 -24.52 15.57 -28.56
CA ILE A 3 -23.42 15.26 -27.65
C ILE A 3 -24.05 15.18 -26.26
N SER A 4 -24.25 13.96 -25.77
CA SER A 4 -24.66 13.75 -24.39
C SER A 4 -23.44 14.01 -23.51
N ILE A 5 -23.39 15.21 -22.92
CA ILE A 5 -22.45 15.52 -21.85
C ILE A 5 -23.01 14.78 -20.63
N VAL A 6 -22.55 13.54 -20.42
CA VAL A 6 -22.75 12.85 -19.14
C VAL A 6 -21.96 13.68 -18.14
N GLY A 7 -22.67 14.42 -17.29
CA GLY A 7 -22.09 15.19 -16.20
C GLY A 7 -21.27 14.25 -15.33
N ASN A 8 -19.94 14.36 -15.43
CA ASN A 8 -19.00 13.59 -14.66
C ASN A 8 -19.02 14.14 -13.23
N ALA A 9 -20.03 13.75 -12.45
CA ALA A 9 -20.01 13.94 -11.01
C ALA A 9 -18.77 13.19 -10.54
N GLN A 10 -17.73 13.94 -10.19
CA GLN A 10 -16.42 13.41 -9.85
C GLN A 10 -16.58 12.26 -8.85
N GLU A 11 -16.41 11.03 -9.34
CA GLU A 11 -16.67 9.83 -8.55
C GLU A 11 -15.70 9.79 -7.38
N ASN A 12 -16.24 9.56 -6.18
CA ASN A 12 -15.44 9.44 -4.98
C ASN A 12 -14.65 8.13 -5.02
N TYR A 13 -13.32 8.21 -5.20
CA TYR A 13 -12.44 7.04 -5.30
C TYR A 13 -12.36 6.19 -4.03
N ILE A 14 -12.95 6.62 -2.91
CA ILE A 14 -13.17 5.73 -1.77
C ILE A 14 -13.97 4.48 -2.21
N GLU A 15 -14.94 4.64 -3.10
CA GLU A 15 -15.74 3.52 -3.61
C GLU A 15 -14.96 2.65 -4.59
N TYR A 16 -14.10 3.24 -5.44
CA TYR A 16 -13.10 2.50 -6.23
C TYR A 16 -12.30 1.54 -5.32
N HIS A 17 -11.75 2.05 -4.22
CA HIS A 17 -10.91 1.24 -3.33
C HIS A 17 -11.71 0.13 -2.61
N LYS A 18 -12.98 0.39 -2.27
CA LYS A 18 -13.87 -0.64 -1.69
C LYS A 18 -14.14 -1.78 -2.66
N GLN A 19 -14.44 -1.48 -3.93
CA GLN A 19 -14.67 -2.50 -4.95
C GLN A 19 -13.39 -3.27 -5.29
N VAL A 20 -12.25 -2.58 -5.39
CA VAL A 20 -10.94 -3.23 -5.54
C VAL A 20 -10.65 -4.18 -4.37
N ASN A 21 -10.98 -3.79 -3.14
CA ASN A 21 -10.85 -4.66 -1.97
C ASN A 21 -11.74 -5.92 -2.10
N GLN A 22 -12.95 -5.81 -2.64
CA GLN A 22 -13.79 -6.99 -2.92
C GLN A 22 -13.12 -7.93 -3.94
N ALA A 23 -12.52 -7.40 -5.01
CA ALA A 23 -11.78 -8.19 -5.98
C ALA A 23 -10.57 -8.90 -5.34
N LYS A 24 -9.84 -8.20 -4.46
CA LYS A 24 -8.71 -8.78 -3.69
C LYS A 24 -9.16 -9.94 -2.79
N LEU A 25 -10.36 -9.86 -2.19
CA LEU A 25 -10.93 -10.97 -1.42
C LEU A 25 -11.36 -12.13 -2.33
N GLN A 26 -11.90 -11.86 -3.51
CA GLN A 26 -12.25 -12.92 -4.47
C GLN A 26 -11.00 -13.67 -4.95
N ILE A 27 -9.88 -12.96 -5.17
CA ILE A 27 -8.58 -13.57 -5.47
C ILE A 27 -8.16 -14.56 -4.38
N THR A 28 -8.32 -14.20 -3.11
CA THR A 28 -7.89 -15.07 -1.99
C THR A 28 -8.75 -16.32 -1.83
N LEU A 29 -9.93 -16.31 -2.47
CA LEU A 29 -10.85 -17.44 -2.59
C LEU A 29 -10.73 -18.17 -3.94
N GLU A 30 -9.68 -17.87 -4.73
CA GLU A 30 -9.43 -18.42 -6.08
C GLU A 30 -10.57 -18.14 -7.08
N ASN A 31 -11.44 -17.18 -6.78
CA ASN A 31 -12.54 -16.75 -7.65
C ASN A 31 -12.06 -15.72 -8.68
N PHE A 32 -11.06 -16.09 -9.49
CA PHE A 32 -10.37 -15.17 -10.41
C PHE A 32 -11.29 -14.55 -11.46
N GLU A 33 -12.29 -15.29 -11.94
CA GLU A 33 -13.28 -14.79 -12.90
C GLU A 33 -14.12 -13.66 -12.29
N SER A 34 -14.63 -13.86 -11.07
CA SER A 34 -15.38 -12.83 -10.34
C SER A 34 -14.51 -11.62 -10.02
N ALA A 35 -13.26 -11.83 -9.64
CA ALA A 35 -12.30 -10.76 -9.39
C ALA A 35 -12.05 -9.93 -10.65
N LEU A 36 -11.85 -10.59 -11.79
CA LEU A 36 -11.67 -9.93 -13.08
C LEU A 36 -12.90 -9.10 -13.47
N VAL A 37 -14.11 -9.65 -13.33
CA VAL A 37 -15.35 -8.91 -13.61
C VAL A 37 -15.47 -7.67 -12.73
N THR A 38 -15.10 -7.79 -11.45
CA THR A 38 -15.09 -6.64 -10.52
C THR A 38 -14.08 -5.59 -10.98
N TYR A 39 -12.84 -5.96 -11.32
CA TYR A 39 -11.85 -5.02 -11.84
C TYR A 39 -12.30 -4.34 -13.14
N GLN A 40 -12.84 -5.10 -14.10
CA GLN A 40 -13.34 -4.54 -15.37
C GLN A 40 -14.47 -3.54 -15.14
N THR A 41 -15.36 -3.83 -14.19
CA THR A 41 -16.46 -2.94 -13.82
C THR A 41 -15.92 -1.64 -13.21
N VAL A 42 -14.96 -1.75 -12.30
CA VAL A 42 -14.31 -0.59 -11.67
C VAL A 42 -13.55 0.24 -12.71
N PHE A 43 -12.73 -0.40 -13.56
CA PHE A 43 -11.91 0.31 -14.55
C PHE A 43 -12.74 0.99 -15.65
N ALA A 44 -13.97 0.51 -15.89
CA ALA A 44 -14.90 1.19 -16.78
C ALA A 44 -15.53 2.46 -16.16
N GLN A 45 -15.59 2.55 -14.82
CA GLN A 45 -16.17 3.67 -14.08
C GLN A 45 -15.12 4.74 -13.78
N TYR A 46 -13.95 4.32 -13.32
CA TYR A 46 -12.91 5.22 -12.81
C TYR A 46 -11.76 5.34 -13.82
N PRO A 47 -11.46 6.53 -14.37
CA PRO A 47 -10.43 6.67 -15.41
C PRO A 47 -8.98 6.57 -14.91
N LYS A 48 -8.74 6.59 -13.60
CA LYS A 48 -7.39 6.46 -13.02
C LYS A 48 -7.26 5.12 -12.34
N HIS A 49 -6.25 4.36 -12.74
CA HIS A 49 -5.95 3.07 -12.11
C HIS A 49 -4.61 3.14 -11.41
N PHE A 50 -4.47 2.32 -10.37
CA PHE A 50 -3.19 2.11 -9.70
C PHE A 50 -2.54 0.87 -10.30
N TYR A 51 -1.24 0.93 -10.60
CA TYR A 51 -0.54 -0.17 -11.27
C TYR A 51 -0.74 -1.53 -10.58
N ARG A 52 -0.89 -1.55 -9.24
CA ARG A 52 -1.09 -2.77 -8.45
C ARG A 52 -2.43 -3.42 -8.72
N ASP A 53 -3.46 -2.61 -8.94
CA ASP A 53 -4.80 -3.09 -9.26
C ASP A 53 -4.86 -3.59 -10.70
N VAL A 54 -4.26 -2.85 -11.65
CA VAL A 54 -4.10 -3.28 -13.06
C VAL A 54 -3.34 -4.60 -13.14
N HIS A 55 -2.28 -4.74 -12.33
CA HIS A 55 -1.49 -5.97 -12.24
C HIS A 55 -2.33 -7.14 -11.78
N ASN A 56 -3.06 -6.98 -10.68
CA ASN A 56 -3.91 -8.03 -10.14
C ASN A 56 -5.02 -8.43 -11.13
N ALA A 57 -5.60 -7.46 -11.84
CA ALA A 57 -6.55 -7.72 -12.92
C ALA A 57 -5.91 -8.50 -14.07
N CYS A 58 -4.69 -8.14 -14.49
CA CYS A 58 -3.96 -8.83 -15.55
C CYS A 58 -3.70 -10.30 -15.17
N VAL A 59 -3.20 -10.55 -13.96
CA VAL A 59 -2.99 -11.92 -13.46
C VAL A 59 -4.32 -12.70 -13.41
N CYS A 60 -5.43 -12.08 -12.99
CA CYS A 60 -6.75 -12.73 -13.03
C CYS A 60 -7.17 -13.10 -14.45
N ALA A 61 -6.96 -12.23 -15.44
CA ALA A 61 -7.23 -12.51 -16.85
C ALA A 61 -6.41 -13.70 -17.36
N ILE A 62 -5.13 -13.78 -16.98
CA ILE A 62 -4.24 -14.89 -17.34
C ILE A 62 -4.72 -16.20 -16.71
N ARG A 63 -5.09 -16.19 -15.43
CA ARG A 63 -5.66 -17.34 -14.71
C ARG A 63 -6.97 -17.85 -15.33
N CYS A 64 -7.72 -16.97 -15.97
CA CYS A 64 -8.97 -17.30 -16.67
C CYS A 64 -8.75 -17.61 -18.17
N GLU A 65 -7.50 -17.70 -18.63
CA GLU A 65 -7.12 -17.90 -20.05
C GLU A 65 -7.68 -16.83 -21.01
N LYS A 66 -8.05 -15.66 -20.47
CA LYS A 66 -8.57 -14.50 -21.20
C LYS A 66 -7.42 -13.64 -21.73
N TYR A 67 -6.65 -14.21 -22.65
CA TYR A 67 -5.38 -13.62 -23.09
C TYR A 67 -5.53 -12.29 -23.86
N SER A 68 -6.70 -12.00 -24.45
CA SER A 68 -6.93 -10.71 -25.11
C SER A 68 -7.09 -9.58 -24.09
N GLU A 69 -7.76 -9.87 -22.98
CA GLU A 69 -7.93 -8.99 -21.84
C GLU A 69 -6.60 -8.82 -21.11
N ALA A 70 -5.87 -9.93 -20.91
CA ALA A 70 -4.51 -9.89 -20.35
C ALA A 70 -3.57 -9.03 -21.20
N GLU A 71 -3.63 -9.12 -22.54
CA GLU A 71 -2.86 -8.25 -23.43
C GLU A 71 -3.20 -6.77 -23.23
N THR A 72 -4.48 -6.43 -23.12
CA THR A 72 -4.92 -5.04 -22.91
C THR A 72 -4.39 -4.50 -21.58
N LEU A 73 -4.53 -5.27 -20.50
CA LEU A 73 -4.04 -4.91 -19.17
C LEU A 73 -2.51 -4.87 -19.12
N ALA A 74 -1.81 -5.76 -19.84
CA ALA A 74 -0.36 -5.76 -19.93
C ALA A 74 0.17 -4.50 -20.64
N LYS A 75 -0.50 -4.04 -21.70
CA LYS A 75 -0.17 -2.75 -22.34
C LYS A 75 -0.37 -1.59 -21.38
N GLU A 76 -1.44 -1.63 -20.59
CA GLU A 76 -1.70 -0.64 -19.55
C GLU A 76 -0.62 -0.65 -18.45
N LEU A 77 -0.13 -1.82 -18.04
CA LEU A 77 0.97 -1.93 -17.08
C LEU A 77 2.25 -1.25 -17.59
N VAL A 78 2.55 -1.33 -18.88
CA VAL A 78 3.72 -0.66 -19.47
C VAL A 78 3.58 0.87 -19.36
N VAL A 79 2.39 1.41 -19.62
CA VAL A 79 2.14 2.86 -19.42
C VAL A 79 2.09 3.27 -17.93
N HIS A 80 1.99 2.29 -17.03
CA HIS A 80 2.20 2.44 -15.58
C HIS A 80 3.65 2.16 -15.13
N GLY A 81 4.59 2.02 -16.06
CA GLY A 81 6.01 1.92 -15.77
C GLY A 81 6.54 0.51 -15.59
N TYR A 82 5.77 -0.54 -15.92
CA TYR A 82 6.32 -1.89 -16.01
C TYR A 82 7.44 -1.95 -17.04
N GLU A 83 8.47 -2.71 -16.69
CA GLU A 83 9.59 -3.06 -17.56
C GLU A 83 9.37 -4.48 -18.09
N LEU A 84 10.06 -4.85 -19.16
CA LEU A 84 9.85 -6.15 -19.80
C LEU A 84 10.18 -7.30 -18.84
N GLU A 85 11.17 -7.09 -17.98
CA GLU A 85 11.62 -7.99 -16.92
C GLU A 85 10.51 -8.27 -15.89
N ASP A 86 9.56 -7.36 -15.68
CA ASP A 86 8.42 -7.61 -14.80
C ASP A 86 7.51 -8.71 -15.34
N PHE A 87 7.43 -8.85 -16.66
CA PHE A 87 6.64 -9.89 -17.32
C PHE A 87 7.38 -11.24 -17.37
N GLU A 88 8.63 -11.34 -16.90
CA GLU A 88 9.36 -12.61 -16.84
C GLU A 88 8.96 -13.48 -15.64
N GLN A 89 8.19 -12.92 -14.71
CA GLN A 89 7.71 -13.62 -13.53
C GLN A 89 6.73 -14.74 -13.91
N SER A 90 6.70 -15.78 -13.08
CA SER A 90 5.93 -17.01 -13.32
C SER A 90 4.42 -16.76 -13.52
N ALA A 91 3.86 -15.72 -12.90
CA ALA A 91 2.46 -15.33 -13.07
C ALA A 91 2.10 -15.01 -14.53
N PHE A 92 3.08 -14.62 -15.36
CA PHE A 92 2.89 -14.28 -16.76
C PHE A 92 3.29 -15.40 -17.74
N ASP A 93 3.75 -16.57 -17.26
CA ASP A 93 4.23 -17.65 -18.13
C ASP A 93 3.19 -18.11 -19.15
N ALA A 94 1.95 -18.31 -18.71
CA ALA A 94 0.86 -18.71 -19.60
C ALA A 94 0.57 -17.65 -20.67
N PHE A 95 0.62 -16.36 -20.30
CA PHE A 95 0.47 -15.26 -21.24
C PHE A 95 1.63 -15.20 -22.25
N ARG A 96 2.88 -15.34 -21.79
CA ARG A 96 4.08 -15.35 -22.64
C ARG A 96 4.07 -16.50 -23.66
N ASN A 97 3.48 -17.63 -23.29
CA ASN A 97 3.30 -18.79 -24.17
C ASN A 97 2.08 -18.66 -25.10
N SER A 98 1.23 -17.65 -24.92
CA SER A 98 0.07 -17.41 -25.78
C SER A 98 0.46 -16.70 -27.09
N ASN A 99 -0.42 -16.76 -28.09
CA ASN A 99 -0.24 -16.00 -29.34
C ASN A 99 -0.31 -14.47 -29.14
N LYS A 100 -0.93 -14.00 -28.04
CA LYS A 100 -1.08 -12.58 -27.71
C LYS A 100 0.22 -11.94 -27.26
N TRP A 101 1.14 -12.72 -26.69
CA TRP A 101 2.47 -12.23 -26.31
C TRP A 101 3.23 -11.62 -27.48
N LYS A 102 3.17 -12.24 -28.66
CA LYS A 102 3.86 -11.73 -29.85
C LYS A 102 3.35 -10.34 -30.26
N SER A 103 2.05 -10.11 -30.14
CA SER A 103 1.42 -8.82 -30.39
C SER A 103 1.87 -7.78 -29.36
N PHE A 104 1.68 -8.07 -28.08
CA PHE A 104 2.15 -7.25 -26.96
C PHE A 104 3.65 -6.85 -27.08
N SER A 105 4.53 -7.84 -27.23
CA SER A 105 5.99 -7.63 -27.30
C SER A 105 6.41 -6.79 -28.51
N SER A 106 5.67 -6.84 -29.62
CA SER A 106 5.96 -5.99 -30.78
C SER A 106 5.60 -4.52 -30.55
N GLU A 107 4.65 -4.24 -29.65
CA GLU A 107 4.20 -2.89 -29.29
C GLU A 107 4.94 -2.33 -28.06
N TYR A 108 5.60 -3.17 -27.26
CA TYR A 108 6.25 -2.81 -25.99
C TYR A 108 7.13 -1.56 -26.10
N THR A 109 8.04 -1.50 -27.08
CA THR A 109 8.96 -0.36 -27.24
C THR A 109 8.22 0.97 -27.43
N SER A 110 7.09 0.95 -28.15
CA SER A 110 6.27 2.16 -28.35
C SER A 110 5.55 2.56 -27.06
N LEU A 111 4.96 1.60 -26.36
CA LEU A 111 4.26 1.83 -25.09
C LEU A 111 5.22 2.32 -23.99
N ARG A 112 6.44 1.76 -23.95
CA ARG A 112 7.46 2.18 -23.00
C ARG A 112 7.91 3.61 -23.27
N LYS A 113 8.05 3.97 -24.55
CA LYS A 113 8.35 5.35 -24.94
C LYS A 113 7.24 6.31 -24.50
N GLU A 114 5.97 5.91 -24.65
CA GLU A 114 4.82 6.71 -24.16
C GLU A 114 4.91 6.96 -22.65
N TYR A 115 5.20 5.94 -21.86
CA TYR A 115 5.45 6.10 -20.42
C TYR A 115 6.59 7.09 -20.16
N GLU A 116 7.75 6.89 -20.79
CA GLU A 116 8.95 7.70 -20.58
C GLU A 116 8.76 9.17 -20.98
N GLU A 117 8.04 9.43 -22.07
CA GLU A 117 7.69 10.79 -22.52
C GLU A 117 6.63 11.45 -21.62
N GLY A 118 5.77 10.65 -20.98
CA GLY A 118 4.79 11.10 -19.98
C GLY A 118 5.40 11.44 -18.61
N LEU A 119 6.67 11.11 -18.36
CA LEU A 119 7.33 11.42 -17.10
C LEU A 119 7.76 12.90 -17.04
N ASN A 120 7.24 13.64 -16.07
CA ASN A 120 7.79 14.94 -15.72
C ASN A 120 9.11 14.77 -14.93
N VAL A 121 10.21 14.56 -15.66
CA VAL A 121 11.55 14.31 -15.08
C VAL A 121 11.99 15.47 -14.17
N GLY A 122 11.67 16.72 -14.54
CA GLY A 122 11.97 17.89 -13.71
C GLY A 122 11.28 17.84 -12.35
N LEU A 123 9.98 17.53 -12.33
CA LEU A 123 9.20 17.36 -11.12
C LEU A 123 9.71 16.17 -10.28
N ARG A 124 9.97 15.04 -10.93
CA ARG A 124 10.54 13.85 -10.29
C ARG A 124 11.85 14.17 -9.57
N ASN A 125 12.74 14.93 -10.21
CA ASN A 125 14.01 15.36 -9.62
C ASN A 125 13.82 16.33 -8.43
N LYS A 126 12.86 17.27 -8.53
CA LYS A 126 12.51 18.17 -7.41
C LYS A 126 12.09 17.37 -6.17
N TYR A 127 11.21 16.38 -6.34
CA TYR A 127 10.75 15.54 -5.23
C TYR A 127 11.82 14.61 -4.68
N TYR A 128 12.65 14.03 -5.55
CA TYR A 128 13.78 13.23 -5.09
C TYR A 128 14.77 14.06 -4.27
N GLN A 129 15.01 15.31 -4.66
CA GLN A 129 15.86 16.22 -3.90
C GLN A 129 15.25 16.59 -2.55
N LEU A 130 13.94 16.89 -2.50
CA LEU A 130 13.22 17.09 -1.22
C LEU A 130 13.37 15.87 -0.30
N PHE A 131 13.20 14.66 -0.84
CA PHE A 131 13.36 13.43 -0.07
C PHE A 131 14.79 13.28 0.47
N LYS A 132 15.82 13.57 -0.32
CA LYS A 132 17.20 13.50 0.16
C LYS A 132 17.48 14.49 1.28
N GLU A 133 16.99 15.71 1.16
CA GLU A 133 17.12 16.75 2.19
C GLU A 133 16.40 16.34 3.47
N ASP A 134 15.17 15.84 3.36
CA ASP A 134 14.38 15.30 4.46
C ASP A 134 15.13 14.18 5.21
N GLN A 135 15.64 13.18 4.49
CA GLN A 135 16.39 12.07 5.09
C GLN A 135 17.72 12.52 5.71
N MET A 136 18.38 13.52 5.13
CA MET A 136 19.61 14.10 5.70
C MET A 136 19.32 14.82 7.02
N LEU A 137 18.24 15.61 7.09
CA LEU A 137 17.79 16.26 8.32
C LEU A 137 17.44 15.23 9.38
N ALA A 138 16.66 14.20 9.03
CA ALA A 138 16.27 13.12 9.94
C ALA A 138 17.47 12.35 10.51
N SER A 139 18.57 12.26 9.76
CA SER A 139 19.79 11.53 10.15
C SER A 139 20.80 12.37 10.92
N SER A 140 20.63 13.71 10.98
CA SER A 140 21.63 14.66 11.50
C SER A 140 21.79 14.69 13.04
N GLY A 141 21.19 13.75 13.77
CA GLY A 141 21.42 13.56 15.21
C GLY A 141 20.76 14.58 16.14
N GLY A 142 20.10 15.62 15.62
CA GLY A 142 19.41 16.62 16.44
C GLY A 142 18.07 16.17 17.04
N GLY A 143 17.63 14.93 16.75
CA GLY A 143 16.33 14.39 17.20
C GLY A 143 15.12 15.16 16.64
N TYR A 144 13.95 14.53 16.67
CA TYR A 144 12.69 15.26 16.48
C TYR A 144 12.42 16.13 17.71
N GLY A 145 11.81 17.30 17.52
CA GLY A 145 11.36 18.14 18.64
C GLY A 145 12.37 19.19 19.12
N THR A 146 13.46 19.43 18.40
CA THR A 146 14.23 20.67 18.56
C THR A 146 13.67 21.74 17.62
N LEU A 147 13.47 22.96 18.12
CA LEU A 147 12.94 24.08 17.32
C LEU A 147 13.71 24.35 16.02
N LYS A 148 15.02 24.04 16.01
CA LYS A 148 15.85 24.17 14.80
C LYS A 148 15.42 23.17 13.72
N ASN A 149 15.28 21.90 14.07
CA ASN A 149 14.91 20.86 13.11
C ASN A 149 13.49 21.05 12.61
N ASP A 150 12.56 21.46 13.48
CA ASP A 150 11.18 21.74 13.08
C ASP A 150 11.11 22.91 12.09
N LYS A 151 12.01 23.89 12.19
CA LYS A 151 12.09 24.98 11.19
C LYS A 151 12.52 24.44 9.82
N ASP A 152 13.54 23.59 9.78
CA ASP A 152 14.05 23.04 8.52
C ASP A 152 12.99 22.10 7.87
N PHE A 153 12.30 21.28 8.67
CA PHE A 153 11.18 20.46 8.16
C PHE A 153 9.98 21.28 7.71
N LEU A 154 9.68 22.41 8.37
CA LEU A 154 8.65 23.33 7.90
C LEU A 154 9.02 23.93 6.54
N GLU A 155 10.28 24.31 6.32
CA GLU A 155 10.73 24.83 5.01
C GLU A 155 10.57 23.78 3.90
N LEU A 156 10.93 22.52 4.17
CA LEU A 156 10.67 21.42 3.24
C LEU A 156 9.17 21.22 2.97
N SER A 157 8.34 21.32 4.01
CA SER A 157 6.88 21.18 3.90
C SER A 157 6.24 22.32 3.10
N ILE A 158 6.76 23.54 3.21
CA ILE A 158 6.35 24.69 2.40
C ILE A 158 6.72 24.45 0.93
N ARG A 159 7.96 24.03 0.65
CA ARG A 159 8.40 23.71 -0.72
C ARG A 159 7.58 22.57 -1.33
N LEU A 160 7.28 21.53 -0.55
CA LEU A 160 6.38 20.46 -0.93
C LEU A 160 5.01 21.01 -1.33
N LYS A 161 4.47 21.97 -0.56
CA LYS A 161 3.17 22.59 -0.84
C LYS A 161 3.22 23.43 -2.11
N THR A 162 4.29 24.20 -2.31
CA THR A 162 4.51 24.94 -3.54
C THR A 162 4.56 24.02 -4.77
N TYR A 163 5.22 22.87 -4.69
CA TYR A 163 5.24 21.92 -5.80
C TYR A 163 3.86 21.29 -6.04
N TYR A 164 3.12 20.96 -4.98
CA TYR A 164 1.75 20.49 -5.11
C TYR A 164 0.82 21.55 -5.74
N GLU A 165 0.91 22.81 -5.33
CA GLU A 165 0.08 23.89 -5.89
C GLU A 165 0.37 24.16 -7.37
N LEU A 166 1.61 23.93 -7.81
CA LEU A 166 2.02 24.11 -9.21
C LEU A 166 1.69 22.91 -10.09
N ASP A 167 1.95 21.70 -9.58
CA ASP A 167 2.02 20.49 -10.39
C ASP A 167 1.01 19.39 -9.95
N GLY A 168 0.33 19.57 -8.82
CA GLY A 168 -0.53 18.56 -8.21
C GLY A 168 0.25 17.40 -7.57
N ILE A 169 -0.48 16.31 -7.28
CA ILE A 169 0.16 15.03 -6.90
C ILE A 169 0.80 14.43 -8.16
N PRO A 170 2.08 14.03 -8.11
CA PRO A 170 2.76 13.47 -9.27
C PRO A 170 2.16 12.14 -9.72
N ASN A 171 2.07 11.93 -11.03
CA ASN A 171 1.55 10.70 -11.64
C ASN A 171 2.33 9.43 -11.24
N TYR A 172 3.60 9.55 -10.84
CA TYR A 172 4.39 8.41 -10.40
C TYR A 172 3.83 7.72 -9.14
N VAL A 173 2.88 8.34 -8.43
CA VAL A 173 2.13 7.70 -7.32
C VAL A 173 1.21 6.58 -7.83
N HIS A 174 0.74 6.66 -9.08
CA HIS A 174 -0.04 5.62 -9.73
C HIS A 174 0.82 4.53 -10.36
N ASN A 175 2.10 4.81 -10.56
CA ASN A 175 3.00 4.01 -11.38
C ASN A 175 3.92 3.16 -10.50
N LYS A 176 4.51 2.15 -11.13
CA LYS A 176 5.62 1.37 -10.58
C LYS A 176 6.91 2.22 -10.62
N ASP A 177 6.99 3.23 -9.74
CA ASP A 177 8.16 4.09 -9.58
C ASP A 177 8.77 3.98 -8.18
N THR A 178 10.10 3.95 -8.12
CA THR A 178 10.88 3.99 -6.87
C THR A 178 10.59 5.18 -5.94
N LEU A 179 10.05 6.30 -6.45
CA LEU A 179 9.64 7.44 -5.63
C LEU A 179 8.25 7.29 -5.03
N ASN A 180 7.41 6.41 -5.56
CA ASN A 180 6.07 6.17 -5.02
C ASN A 180 6.15 5.83 -3.52
N LEU A 181 6.99 4.84 -3.17
CA LEU A 181 7.22 4.39 -1.79
C LEU A 181 7.90 5.45 -0.89
N LYS A 182 8.46 6.51 -1.47
CA LYS A 182 9.18 7.58 -0.75
C LYS A 182 8.34 8.82 -0.58
N TYR A 183 7.27 8.99 -1.37
CA TYR A 183 6.55 10.25 -1.43
C TYR A 183 5.77 10.54 -0.15
N TRP A 184 5.15 9.53 0.47
CA TRP A 184 4.44 9.68 1.74
C TRP A 184 5.38 10.11 2.90
N ILE A 185 6.67 9.76 2.84
CA ILE A 185 7.67 10.09 3.87
C ILE A 185 7.81 11.61 4.04
N LEU A 186 7.65 12.38 2.95
CA LEU A 186 7.70 13.84 3.01
C LEU A 186 6.59 14.44 3.90
N TYR A 187 5.47 13.73 4.04
CA TYR A 187 4.33 14.16 4.85
C TYR A 187 4.47 13.73 6.31
N ARG A 188 5.17 12.62 6.58
CA ARG A 188 5.40 12.10 7.94
C ARG A 188 5.97 13.17 8.87
N HIS A 189 6.97 13.92 8.41
CA HIS A 189 7.63 14.94 9.22
C HIS A 189 6.73 16.15 9.49
N TYR A 190 5.96 16.58 8.50
CA TYR A 190 4.91 17.57 8.68
C TYR A 190 3.91 17.15 9.77
N PHE A 191 3.38 15.93 9.68
CA PHE A 191 2.38 15.44 10.63
C PHE A 191 2.96 15.22 12.03
N GLY A 192 4.23 14.84 12.14
CA GLY A 192 4.95 14.81 13.42
C GLY A 192 5.07 16.21 14.07
N MET A 193 5.39 17.25 13.29
CA MET A 193 5.40 18.63 13.79
C MET A 193 4.00 19.09 14.21
N LYS A 194 2.97 18.75 13.42
CA LYS A 194 1.57 19.05 13.75
C LYS A 194 1.15 18.39 15.07
N ASN A 195 1.50 17.12 15.28
CA ASN A 195 1.28 16.42 16.55
C ASN A 195 1.93 17.12 17.73
N ASN A 196 3.20 17.53 17.57
CA ASN A 196 3.90 18.27 18.63
C ASN A 196 3.21 19.61 18.92
N ALA A 197 2.78 20.34 17.90
CA ALA A 197 2.07 21.61 18.04
C ALA A 197 0.76 21.46 18.82
N ASP A 198 -0.03 20.44 18.51
CA ASP A 198 -1.36 20.25 19.09
C ASP A 198 -1.30 19.71 20.52
N ASN A 199 -0.25 18.94 20.87
CA ASN A 199 -0.04 18.44 22.23
C ASN A 199 0.69 19.42 23.16
N HIS A 200 1.29 20.49 22.62
CA HIS A 200 2.03 21.51 23.36
C HIS A 200 1.56 22.94 23.02
N PRO A 201 0.36 23.35 23.49
CA PRO A 201 -0.23 24.64 23.19
C PRO A 201 0.69 25.83 23.52
N GLU A 202 1.48 25.73 24.58
CA GLU A 202 2.46 26.72 25.00
C GLU A 202 3.55 26.97 23.95
N ILE A 203 3.94 25.93 23.20
CA ILE A 203 4.91 26.06 22.12
C ILE A 203 4.21 26.67 20.89
N LYS A 204 2.97 26.25 20.62
CA LYS A 204 2.17 26.72 19.50
C LYS A 204 1.82 28.22 19.60
N GLU A 205 1.51 28.71 20.79
CA GLU A 205 1.16 30.11 21.03
C GLU A 205 2.39 31.03 20.95
N ASN A 206 3.54 30.57 21.43
CA ASN A 206 4.77 31.35 21.51
C ASN A 206 5.63 31.28 20.23
N SER A 207 5.27 30.44 19.25
CA SER A 207 6.04 30.23 18.04
C SER A 207 5.21 30.40 16.78
N ASN A 208 5.54 31.42 15.98
CA ASN A 208 4.94 31.62 14.64
C ASN A 208 5.16 30.42 13.70
N LEU A 209 6.11 29.54 14.01
CA LEU A 209 6.40 28.33 13.25
C LEU A 209 5.18 27.41 13.18
N TYR A 210 4.51 27.13 14.30
CA TYR A 210 3.40 26.17 14.32
C TYR A 210 2.09 26.74 13.77
N LYS A 211 1.93 28.08 13.77
CA LYS A 211 0.85 28.73 13.01
C LYS A 211 1.01 28.49 11.51
N SER A 212 2.25 28.50 11.00
CA SER A 212 2.53 28.18 9.61
C SER A 212 2.30 26.71 9.27
N VAL A 213 2.52 25.79 10.23
CA VAL A 213 2.19 24.36 10.05
C VAL A 213 0.70 24.18 9.78
N ASP A 214 -0.18 24.75 10.61
CA ASP A 214 -1.64 24.65 10.41
C ASP A 214 -2.09 25.23 9.05
N ALA A 215 -1.45 26.30 8.59
CA ALA A 215 -1.75 26.94 7.31
C ALA A 215 -1.38 26.08 6.08
N LEU A 216 -0.56 25.03 6.24
CA LEU A 216 -0.27 24.10 5.15
C LEU A 216 -1.48 23.20 4.85
N ASN A 217 -2.27 22.84 5.85
CA ASN A 217 -3.53 22.09 5.72
C ASN A 217 -3.40 20.76 4.95
N TRP A 218 -2.28 20.04 5.12
CA TRP A 218 -2.03 18.82 4.35
C TRP A 218 -3.04 17.71 4.60
N GLN A 219 -3.64 17.61 5.79
CA GLN A 219 -4.66 16.59 6.05
C GLN A 219 -5.86 16.73 5.10
N THR A 220 -6.36 17.96 4.96
CA THR A 220 -7.48 18.27 4.06
C THR A 220 -7.08 18.07 2.60
N ILE A 221 -5.88 18.50 2.23
CA ILE A 221 -5.34 18.30 0.88
C ILE A 221 -5.30 16.81 0.57
N LEU A 222 -4.60 15.99 1.38
CA LEU A 222 -4.46 14.56 1.14
C LEU A 222 -5.80 13.82 1.15
N LEU A 223 -6.74 14.19 2.03
CA LEU A 223 -8.08 13.59 2.00
C LEU A 223 -8.84 13.93 0.71
N THR A 224 -8.64 15.13 0.18
CA THR A 224 -9.20 15.55 -1.12
C THR A 224 -8.54 14.77 -2.26
N GLU A 225 -7.22 14.65 -2.25
CA GLU A 225 -6.46 13.86 -3.24
C GLU A 225 -6.85 12.38 -3.22
N LEU A 226 -7.11 11.80 -2.05
CA LEU A 226 -7.62 10.45 -1.91
C LEU A 226 -9.00 10.31 -2.57
N ARG A 227 -9.93 11.22 -2.28
CA ARG A 227 -11.28 11.21 -2.90
C ARG A 227 -11.23 11.40 -4.40
N ASN A 228 -10.21 12.11 -4.90
CA ASN A 228 -9.97 12.36 -6.31
C ASN A 228 -9.21 11.22 -7.01
N GLY A 229 -8.83 10.18 -6.27
CA GLY A 229 -8.08 9.04 -6.79
C GLY A 229 -6.68 9.40 -7.21
N ASN A 230 -6.00 10.30 -6.49
CA ASN A 230 -4.60 10.68 -6.76
C ASN A 230 -3.60 9.99 -5.82
N ILE A 231 -4.09 9.40 -4.72
CA ILE A 231 -3.30 8.63 -3.75
C ILE A 231 -4.13 7.43 -3.25
N GLU A 232 -3.47 6.37 -2.79
CA GLU A 232 -4.13 5.21 -2.18
C GLU A 232 -4.54 5.49 -0.72
N PRO A 233 -5.54 4.77 -0.16
CA PRO A 233 -5.94 4.89 1.24
C PRO A 233 -4.79 4.62 2.22
N GLN A 234 -3.92 3.66 1.88
CA GLN A 234 -2.76 3.31 2.70
C GLN A 234 -1.75 4.46 2.75
N PHE A 235 -1.53 5.17 1.64
CA PHE A 235 -0.72 6.39 1.61
C PHE A 235 -1.25 7.43 2.59
N TYR A 236 -2.57 7.71 2.54
CA TYR A 236 -3.19 8.69 3.43
C TYR A 236 -3.02 8.28 4.89
N ALA A 237 -3.35 7.03 5.23
CA ALA A 237 -3.23 6.50 6.58
C ALA A 237 -1.79 6.57 7.12
N ASP A 238 -0.80 6.18 6.33
CA ASP A 238 0.62 6.20 6.71
C ASP A 238 1.16 7.62 6.88
N ALA A 239 0.64 8.59 6.14
CA ALA A 239 1.01 9.99 6.31
C ALA A 239 0.42 10.56 7.63
N VAL A 240 -0.89 10.43 7.83
CA VAL A 240 -1.61 11.11 8.93
C VAL A 240 -1.43 10.43 10.29
N VAL A 241 -1.03 9.16 10.35
CA VAL A 241 -0.80 8.45 11.63
C VAL A 241 0.25 9.12 12.51
N TYR A 242 1.11 9.96 11.94
CA TYR A 242 2.10 10.74 12.70
C TYR A 242 1.53 11.98 13.37
N HIS A 243 0.32 12.42 12.99
CA HIS A 243 -0.41 13.52 13.63
C HIS A 243 -1.20 13.06 14.84
N ASP A 244 -1.79 11.87 14.76
CA ASP A 244 -2.73 11.39 15.75
C ASP A 244 -2.16 10.19 16.53
N PRO A 245 -1.77 10.37 17.81
CA PRO A 245 -1.18 9.31 18.61
C PRO A 245 -2.18 8.21 18.94
N THR A 246 -3.50 8.44 18.78
CA THR A 246 -4.53 7.42 18.93
C THR A 246 -4.49 6.36 17.81
N ARG A 247 -3.71 6.61 16.74
CA ARG A 247 -3.63 5.78 15.54
C ARG A 247 -5.02 5.52 14.97
N PRO A 248 -5.66 6.54 14.36
CA PRO A 248 -7.07 6.48 13.97
C PRO A 248 -7.38 5.37 12.95
N PHE A 249 -6.36 4.84 12.26
CA PHE A 249 -6.46 3.74 11.31
C PHE A 249 -5.84 2.42 11.82
N GLY A 250 -5.40 2.38 13.06
CA GLY A 250 -4.74 1.23 13.67
C GLY A 250 -3.41 0.88 13.00
N LYS A 251 -2.78 -0.18 13.50
CA LYS A 251 -1.63 -0.80 12.87
C LYS A 251 -1.94 -2.28 12.71
N PRO A 252 -1.80 -2.87 11.51
CA PRO A 252 -2.03 -4.29 11.34
C PRO A 252 -1.03 -5.07 12.20
N ALA A 253 -1.56 -6.01 12.97
CA ALA A 253 -0.79 -7.05 13.64
C ALA A 253 -1.34 -8.42 13.24
N LEU A 254 -0.54 -9.45 13.48
CA LEU A 254 -0.95 -10.84 13.30
C LEU A 254 -1.25 -11.46 14.65
N LYS A 255 -2.35 -12.20 14.70
CA LYS A 255 -2.63 -13.18 15.75
C LYS A 255 -2.34 -14.56 15.18
N VAL A 256 -1.36 -15.25 15.76
CA VAL A 256 -1.02 -16.64 15.46
C VAL A 256 -1.55 -17.49 16.60
N ASP A 257 -2.64 -18.19 16.35
CA ASP A 257 -3.35 -19.02 17.33
C ASP A 257 -2.97 -20.49 17.09
N PHE A 258 -2.14 -21.04 17.98
CA PHE A 258 -1.64 -22.42 17.86
C PHE A 258 -2.67 -23.47 18.27
N GLU A 259 -3.68 -23.12 19.07
CA GLU A 259 -4.78 -24.03 19.42
C GLU A 259 -5.74 -24.20 18.24
N LYS A 260 -6.02 -23.12 17.52
CA LYS A 260 -6.90 -23.13 16.34
C LYS A 260 -6.15 -23.36 15.02
N GLU A 261 -4.83 -23.41 15.05
CA GLU A 261 -3.95 -23.45 13.88
C GLU A 261 -4.33 -22.40 12.82
N LYS A 262 -4.55 -21.15 13.27
CA LYS A 262 -5.01 -20.05 12.43
C LYS A 262 -4.13 -18.81 12.57
N VAL A 263 -3.76 -18.20 11.45
CA VAL A 263 -3.21 -16.84 11.40
C VAL A 263 -4.32 -15.86 11.01
N SER A 264 -4.43 -14.75 11.73
CA SER A 264 -5.47 -13.76 11.50
C SER A 264 -4.97 -12.33 11.65
N LEU A 265 -5.64 -11.39 10.99
CA LEU A 265 -5.46 -9.96 11.22
C LEU A 265 -5.98 -9.58 12.61
N PHE A 266 -5.21 -8.75 13.29
CA PHE A 266 -5.43 -8.41 14.69
C PHE A 266 -5.06 -6.97 14.99
N MET A 267 -5.78 -6.37 15.93
CA MET A 267 -5.38 -5.13 16.61
C MET A 267 -5.38 -5.39 18.12
N ASN A 268 -4.27 -5.03 18.78
CA ASN A 268 -4.09 -5.25 20.21
C ASN A 268 -4.79 -4.16 21.04
N MET A 269 -6.12 -4.19 21.06
CA MET A 269 -6.98 -3.21 21.72
C MET A 269 -8.38 -3.77 21.98
N LYS A 270 -9.20 -3.02 22.72
CA LYS A 270 -10.58 -3.41 23.05
C LYS A 270 -11.45 -3.47 21.79
N GLU A 271 -12.57 -4.18 21.87
CA GLU A 271 -13.48 -4.36 20.74
C GLU A 271 -14.12 -3.04 20.30
N GLU A 272 -14.50 -2.19 21.24
CA GLU A 272 -15.11 -0.89 20.95
C GLU A 272 -14.13 0.03 20.20
N GLU A 273 -12.89 0.13 20.68
CA GLU A 273 -11.80 0.89 20.04
C GLU A 273 -11.49 0.35 18.64
N ARG A 274 -11.48 -0.98 18.49
CA ARG A 274 -11.27 -1.66 17.21
C ARG A 274 -12.38 -1.35 16.21
N ASN A 275 -13.63 -1.30 16.66
CA ASN A 275 -14.78 -0.99 15.81
C ASN A 275 -14.72 0.47 15.32
N GLU A 276 -14.33 1.40 16.18
CA GLU A 276 -14.10 2.80 15.80
C GLU A 276 -12.98 2.92 14.75
N ILE A 277 -11.84 2.27 14.99
CA ILE A 277 -10.73 2.27 14.02
C ILE A 277 -11.15 1.65 12.69
N ASN A 278 -11.88 0.53 12.72
CA ASN A 278 -12.36 -0.11 11.48
C ASN A 278 -13.34 0.79 10.73
N ALA A 279 -14.23 1.51 11.43
CA ALA A 279 -15.09 2.51 10.80
C ALA A 279 -14.27 3.62 10.12
N ASN A 280 -13.21 4.12 10.77
CA ASN A 280 -12.30 5.10 10.17
C ASN A 280 -11.58 4.55 8.93
N ARG A 281 -11.09 3.30 8.99
CA ARG A 281 -10.44 2.63 7.86
C ARG A 281 -11.39 2.49 6.67
N GLU A 282 -12.60 2.01 6.90
CA GLU A 282 -13.62 1.87 5.86
C GLU A 282 -14.04 3.22 5.26
N ALA A 283 -14.07 4.28 6.08
CA ALA A 283 -14.39 5.64 5.64
C ALA A 283 -13.38 6.21 4.63
N ILE A 284 -12.16 5.67 4.58
CA ILE A 284 -11.12 6.05 3.61
C ILE A 284 -10.87 4.97 2.55
N GLY A 285 -11.60 3.85 2.57
CA GLY A 285 -11.43 2.76 1.59
C GLY A 285 -10.39 1.70 1.96
N LEU A 286 -9.91 1.66 3.20
CA LEU A 286 -9.11 0.56 3.72
C LEU A 286 -9.99 -0.61 4.18
N PHE A 287 -9.42 -1.82 4.15
CA PHE A 287 -10.01 -2.99 4.82
C PHE A 287 -10.05 -2.83 6.33
N ALA A 288 -11.14 -3.26 6.96
CA ALA A 288 -11.18 -3.49 8.40
C ALA A 288 -10.18 -4.58 8.84
N LEU A 289 -9.52 -4.37 9.99
CA LEU A 289 -8.58 -5.29 10.60
C LEU A 289 -9.31 -6.16 11.63
N ASN A 290 -9.88 -7.27 11.16
CA ASN A 290 -10.61 -8.23 11.99
C ASN A 290 -10.30 -9.68 11.54
N GLU A 291 -10.71 -10.65 12.36
CA GLU A 291 -10.46 -12.07 12.07
C GLU A 291 -11.21 -12.58 10.83
N GLU A 292 -12.32 -11.93 10.45
CA GLU A 292 -13.15 -12.28 9.30
C GLU A 292 -12.45 -11.94 7.97
N ASN A 293 -11.73 -10.82 7.92
CA ASN A 293 -10.96 -10.40 6.75
C ASN A 293 -9.60 -11.10 6.63
N SER A 294 -9.33 -12.12 7.46
CA SER A 294 -8.04 -12.82 7.45
C SER A 294 -7.79 -13.65 6.21
N ASP A 295 -8.82 -13.89 5.39
CA ASP A 295 -8.65 -14.52 4.09
C ASP A 295 -7.71 -13.72 3.17
N ILE A 296 -7.54 -12.40 3.40
CA ILE A 296 -6.54 -11.60 2.68
C ILE A 296 -5.10 -12.07 2.89
N LEU A 297 -4.84 -12.84 3.97
CA LEU A 297 -3.53 -13.40 4.27
C LEU A 297 -3.22 -14.66 3.46
N ARG A 298 -4.22 -15.29 2.80
CA ARG A 298 -4.02 -16.52 2.03
C ARG A 298 -3.06 -16.36 0.86
N THR A 299 -3.01 -15.18 0.26
CA THR A 299 -2.07 -14.83 -0.83
C THR A 299 -0.68 -14.44 -0.32
N SER A 300 -0.32 -14.88 0.87
CA SER A 300 0.98 -14.64 1.49
C SER A 300 1.45 -15.90 2.21
N TRP A 301 2.70 -15.90 2.67
CA TRP A 301 3.22 -17.04 3.44
C TRP A 301 2.45 -17.30 4.75
N TYR A 302 1.70 -16.31 5.27
CA TYR A 302 0.84 -16.49 6.45
C TYR A 302 -0.30 -17.48 6.21
N GLY A 303 -0.81 -17.61 4.98
CA GLY A 303 -1.78 -18.63 4.62
C GLY A 303 -1.24 -20.06 4.69
N ASN A 304 0.10 -20.20 4.68
CA ASN A 304 0.82 -21.47 4.71
C ASN A 304 1.66 -21.60 5.99
N TYR A 305 1.19 -21.02 7.09
CA TYR A 305 1.94 -20.98 8.34
C TYR A 305 2.21 -22.39 8.90
N PRO A 306 3.45 -22.74 9.29
CA PRO A 306 3.86 -24.12 9.55
C PRO A 306 3.50 -24.58 10.98
N PHE A 307 2.20 -24.57 11.33
CA PHE A 307 1.70 -24.90 12.67
C PHE A 307 2.18 -26.28 13.15
N GLN A 308 1.98 -27.31 12.32
CA GLN A 308 2.33 -28.68 12.68
C GLN A 308 3.83 -28.85 12.98
N GLN A 309 4.70 -28.32 12.10
CA GLN A 309 6.15 -28.44 12.24
C GLN A 309 6.66 -27.69 13.47
N ILE A 310 6.07 -26.51 13.76
CA ILE A 310 6.37 -25.74 14.97
C ILE A 310 5.91 -26.52 16.20
N ASN A 311 4.66 -26.97 16.25
CA ASN A 311 4.08 -27.70 17.38
C ASN A 311 4.89 -28.96 17.73
N ASP A 312 5.26 -29.76 16.72
CA ASP A 312 6.05 -30.98 16.93
C ASP A 312 7.47 -30.68 17.39
N SER A 313 8.05 -29.55 16.98
CA SER A 313 9.36 -29.11 17.44
C SER A 313 9.33 -28.55 18.86
N LEU A 314 8.29 -27.79 19.20
CA LEU A 314 8.09 -27.23 20.54
C LEU A 314 7.91 -28.33 21.60
N LYS A 315 7.25 -29.45 21.28
CA LYS A 315 7.15 -30.62 22.17
C LYS A 315 8.52 -31.21 22.55
N ARG A 316 9.55 -30.99 21.72
CA ARG A 316 10.92 -31.47 21.97
C ARG A 316 11.78 -30.45 22.73
N VAL A 317 11.32 -29.21 22.85
CA VAL A 317 11.98 -28.17 23.64
C VAL A 317 11.63 -28.41 25.10
N THR A 318 12.54 -29.07 25.82
CA THR A 318 12.40 -29.35 27.27
C THR A 318 12.66 -28.12 28.15
N SER A 319 13.25 -27.07 27.57
CA SER A 319 13.52 -25.82 28.26
C SER A 319 12.26 -25.00 28.47
N SER A 320 12.06 -24.48 29.68
CA SER A 320 11.05 -23.46 29.96
C SER A 320 11.45 -22.06 29.44
N ASP A 321 12.64 -21.91 28.84
CA ASP A 321 13.15 -20.67 28.27
C ASP A 321 12.27 -20.19 27.08
N PRO A 322 11.57 -19.05 27.21
CA PRO A 322 10.78 -18.47 26.12
C PRO A 322 11.61 -18.18 24.86
N MET A 323 12.90 -17.87 25.01
CA MET A 323 13.78 -17.59 23.88
C MET A 323 14.10 -18.85 23.07
N ALA A 324 14.18 -20.02 23.71
CA ALA A 324 14.34 -21.30 23.02
C ALA A 324 13.11 -21.61 22.15
N LYS A 325 11.90 -21.42 22.69
CA LYS A 325 10.65 -21.56 21.91
C LYS A 325 10.58 -20.57 20.75
N LEU A 326 10.89 -19.29 20.99
CA LEU A 326 10.86 -18.26 19.96
C LEU A 326 11.85 -18.53 18.81
N LYS A 327 13.05 -19.05 19.12
CA LYS A 327 14.03 -19.45 18.09
C LYS A 327 13.49 -20.56 17.17
N VAL A 328 12.79 -21.54 17.73
CA VAL A 328 12.14 -22.61 16.95
C VAL A 328 11.10 -22.02 16.02
N ILE A 329 10.21 -21.17 16.54
CA ILE A 329 9.17 -20.50 15.73
C ILE A 329 9.81 -19.72 14.57
N LYS A 330 10.76 -18.83 14.88
CA LYS A 330 11.42 -17.96 13.88
C LYS A 330 12.16 -18.74 12.80
N LYS A 331 12.74 -19.90 13.14
CA LYS A 331 13.35 -20.80 12.16
C LYS A 331 12.32 -21.29 11.14
N TYR A 332 11.21 -21.87 11.60
CA TYR A 332 10.18 -22.40 10.71
C TYR A 332 9.45 -21.30 9.93
N GLU A 333 9.22 -20.13 10.52
CA GLU A 333 8.70 -18.96 9.80
C GLU A 333 9.63 -18.55 8.64
N ALA A 334 10.95 -18.52 8.87
CA ALA A 334 11.93 -18.19 7.83
C ALA A 334 11.94 -19.24 6.70
N ASP A 335 11.88 -20.52 7.06
CA ASP A 335 11.81 -21.62 6.10
C ASP A 335 10.51 -21.54 5.27
N ALA A 336 9.36 -21.31 5.90
CA ALA A 336 8.07 -21.16 5.23
C ALA A 336 8.05 -19.93 4.30
N LYS A 337 8.58 -18.78 4.75
CA LYS A 337 8.70 -17.58 3.90
C LYS A 337 9.58 -17.84 2.67
N SER A 338 10.71 -18.50 2.86
CA SER A 338 11.64 -18.88 1.78
C SER A 338 11.02 -19.85 0.78
N LEU A 339 10.25 -20.83 1.26
CA LEU A 339 9.52 -21.77 0.42
C LEU A 339 8.41 -21.08 -0.36
N PHE A 340 7.61 -20.23 0.29
CA PHE A 340 6.54 -19.47 -0.34
C PHE A 340 7.06 -18.63 -1.51
N GLN A 341 8.14 -17.87 -1.28
CA GLN A 341 8.80 -17.03 -2.30
C GLN A 341 9.34 -17.82 -3.52
N LYS A 342 9.56 -19.13 -3.38
CA LYS A 342 10.02 -20.01 -4.46
C LYS A 342 8.90 -20.85 -5.07
N SER A 343 7.71 -20.82 -4.48
CA SER A 343 6.59 -21.67 -4.85
C SER A 343 5.72 -21.02 -5.91
N SER A 344 4.90 -21.83 -6.58
CA SER A 344 3.81 -21.36 -7.42
C SER A 344 2.67 -20.71 -6.61
N LEU A 345 2.74 -20.69 -5.27
CA LEU A 345 1.75 -20.09 -4.37
C LEU A 345 2.01 -18.59 -4.13
N ASP A 346 3.22 -18.09 -4.43
CA ASP A 346 3.40 -16.66 -4.65
C ASP A 346 2.84 -16.34 -6.04
N ASP A 347 1.51 -16.34 -6.13
CA ASP A 347 0.71 -16.01 -7.31
C ASP A 347 0.96 -14.58 -7.83
N PHE A 348 1.90 -13.88 -7.19
CA PHE A 348 2.41 -12.57 -7.54
C PHE A 348 1.33 -11.48 -7.50
N PHE A 349 0.18 -11.73 -6.88
CA PHE A 349 -0.77 -10.66 -6.56
C PHE A 349 -0.11 -9.64 -5.63
N LEU A 350 -0.27 -8.36 -5.93
CA LEU A 350 0.26 -7.26 -5.13
C LEU A 350 -0.77 -6.87 -4.08
N GLY A 351 -0.37 -6.87 -2.80
CA GLY A 351 -1.27 -6.61 -1.67
C GLY A 351 -0.54 -5.99 -0.48
N ASP A 352 -1.28 -5.25 0.36
CA ASP A 352 -0.73 -4.42 1.44
C ASP A 352 -0.26 -5.22 2.66
N TYR A 353 -0.71 -6.47 2.77
CA TYR A 353 -0.51 -7.32 3.95
C TYR A 353 0.55 -8.41 3.75
N LYS A 354 1.42 -8.28 2.72
CA LYS A 354 2.51 -9.26 2.49
C LYS A 354 3.56 -9.26 3.61
N GLU A 355 3.74 -8.13 4.31
CA GLU A 355 4.71 -7.99 5.39
C GLU A 355 4.12 -7.27 6.60
N ILE A 356 3.61 -8.05 7.56
CA ILE A 356 3.16 -7.53 8.86
C ILE A 356 4.25 -7.81 9.89
N LYS A 357 4.77 -6.74 10.50
CA LYS A 357 5.92 -6.81 11.44
C LYS A 357 5.54 -7.23 12.85
N GLU A 358 4.30 -6.97 13.25
CA GLU A 358 3.84 -7.20 14.60
C GLU A 358 3.07 -8.53 14.68
N THR A 359 3.53 -9.44 15.53
CA THR A 359 2.95 -10.78 15.67
C THR A 359 2.75 -11.10 17.14
N HIS A 360 1.57 -11.59 17.48
CA HIS A 360 1.15 -12.02 18.80
C HIS A 360 0.83 -13.52 18.75
N PHE A 361 1.48 -14.30 19.60
CA PHE A 361 1.30 -15.76 19.65
C PHE A 361 0.38 -16.15 20.80
N PHE A 362 -0.55 -17.06 20.53
CA PHE A 362 -1.53 -17.58 21.49
C PHE A 362 -1.48 -19.11 21.50
N GLY A 363 -1.65 -19.73 22.67
CA GLY A 363 -1.68 -21.19 22.80
C GLY A 363 -0.31 -21.90 22.76
N LEU A 364 0.76 -21.26 23.26
CA LEU A 364 2.16 -21.75 23.22
C LEU A 364 2.71 -22.34 24.53
#